data_AF-A0A662J9K2-F1
#
_entry.id   AF-A0A662J9K2-F1
#
_cell.length_a   1.000
_cell.length_b   1.000
_cell.length_c   1.000
_cell.angle_alpha   90.00
_cell.angle_beta   90.00
_cell.angle_gamma   90.00
#
_symmetry.space_group_name_H-M   'P 1'
#
loop_
_entity.id
_entity.type
_entity.pdbx_description
1 polymer ?
#
loop_
_entity_poly.entity_id
_entity_poly.type
_entity_poly.pdbx_seq_one_letter_code
_entity_poly.pdbx_strand_id
1 'polypeptide(L)'
;MKIVLVDGYSDEPSGLGVPPYLDVYARYVAGAAWEHDPYSEVFYLTIDQVREKPDLYVKTASKADLLVFLAGVCVPGKYLGGEPIKLAELRRYPLMVEGPVKVLGGPAAKFGIGVEGGRVAKLPSEVANSFDLVVNGDIEVVVSDLLRERLNVEAVDPSRARRSFKEVEGKAVRGAKVVKQHPCYGRNLIVELETYRGCPRFLVGGCSFCIEPL
;
A
#
# COMPACT_ATOMS: atom_id res chain seq x y z
N MET A 1 -17.74 2.21 -8.24
CA MET A 1 -17.32 1.56 -6.97
C MET A 1 -16.58 2.57 -6.10
N LYS A 2 -16.64 2.45 -4.77
CA LYS A 2 -15.95 3.34 -3.83
C LYS A 2 -14.79 2.64 -3.15
N ILE A 3 -13.60 3.23 -3.26
CA ILE A 3 -12.35 2.65 -2.77
C ILE A 3 -11.64 3.67 -1.89
N VAL A 4 -11.19 3.23 -0.72
CA VAL A 4 -10.38 4.05 0.18
C VAL A 4 -8.98 3.46 0.26
N LEU A 5 -7.99 4.28 -0.02
CA LEU A 5 -6.57 3.97 0.12
C LEU A 5 -6.05 4.69 1.37
N VAL A 6 -5.56 3.93 2.34
CA VAL A 6 -4.82 4.44 3.49
C VAL A 6 -3.34 4.26 3.22
N ASP A 7 -2.65 5.36 2.98
CA ASP A 7 -1.20 5.41 2.79
C ASP A 7 -0.53 5.48 4.16
N GLY A 8 -0.01 4.35 4.59
CA GLY A 8 0.78 4.18 5.80
C GLY A 8 2.22 4.63 5.69
N TYR A 9 2.61 5.20 4.54
CA TYR A 9 3.98 5.47 4.14
C TYR A 9 4.79 4.21 3.93
N SER A 10 5.50 4.18 2.80
CA SER A 10 6.33 3.05 2.39
C SER A 10 7.80 3.39 2.54
N ASP A 11 8.30 3.38 3.78
CA ASP A 11 9.72 3.65 4.02
C ASP A 11 10.50 2.35 3.83
N GLU A 12 11.13 2.20 2.68
CA GLU A 12 11.88 0.99 2.33
C GLU A 12 13.24 1.35 1.74
N PRO A 13 14.22 0.43 1.72
CA PRO A 13 15.54 0.77 1.18
C PRO A 13 15.54 1.30 -0.27
N SER A 14 14.51 0.96 -1.06
CA SER A 14 14.31 1.37 -2.46
C SER A 14 13.38 2.57 -2.65
N GLY A 15 12.69 3.03 -1.61
CA GLY A 15 11.60 4.01 -1.70
C GLY A 15 11.52 4.87 -0.45
N LEU A 16 11.45 6.18 -0.65
CA LEU A 16 11.28 7.15 0.42
C LEU A 16 9.78 7.31 0.66
N GLY A 17 9.30 6.82 1.80
CA GLY A 17 7.84 6.70 1.99
C GLY A 17 7.16 7.86 2.68
N VAL A 18 7.91 8.63 3.47
CA VAL A 18 7.33 9.57 4.44
C VAL A 18 7.23 10.95 3.83
N PRO A 19 6.22 11.78 4.16
CA PRO A 19 6.05 13.07 3.51
C PRO A 19 7.35 13.89 3.48
N PRO A 20 7.68 14.48 2.32
CA PRO A 20 6.75 14.81 1.24
C PRO A 20 6.71 13.81 0.07
N TYR A 21 7.05 12.53 0.28
CA TYR A 21 7.07 11.54 -0.81
C TYR A 21 5.72 10.85 -1.01
N LEU A 22 5.41 10.50 -2.27
CA LEU A 22 4.32 9.63 -2.67
C LEU A 22 4.85 8.47 -3.52
N ASP A 23 4.75 7.27 -2.94
CA ASP A 23 5.19 6.01 -3.54
C ASP A 23 4.32 5.63 -4.78
N VAL A 24 4.78 4.63 -5.53
CA VAL A 24 4.10 3.99 -6.64
C VAL A 24 2.87 3.19 -6.21
N TYR A 25 2.85 2.54 -5.04
CA TYR A 25 1.78 1.61 -4.67
C TYR A 25 0.39 2.25 -4.70
N ALA A 26 0.23 3.42 -4.07
CA ALA A 26 -1.07 4.12 -4.02
C ALA A 26 -1.57 4.49 -5.42
N ARG A 27 -0.66 4.91 -6.30
CA ARG A 27 -0.99 5.23 -7.69
C ARG A 27 -1.34 3.98 -8.47
N TYR A 28 -0.59 2.90 -8.33
CA TYR A 28 -0.87 1.67 -9.08
C TYR A 28 -2.19 1.03 -8.66
N VAL A 29 -2.52 1.02 -7.36
CA VAL A 29 -3.81 0.52 -6.86
C VAL A 29 -4.97 1.39 -7.37
N ALA A 30 -4.86 2.71 -7.29
CA ALA A 30 -5.86 3.60 -7.87
C ALA A 30 -5.97 3.46 -9.40
N GLY A 31 -4.84 3.23 -10.06
CA GLY A 31 -4.78 2.93 -11.47
C GLY A 31 -5.51 1.65 -11.83
N ALA A 32 -5.36 0.60 -11.03
CA ALA A 32 -6.10 -0.66 -11.17
C ALA A 32 -7.62 -0.44 -11.02
N ALA A 33 -8.02 0.37 -10.04
CA ALA A 33 -9.41 0.76 -9.86
C ALA A 33 -10.01 1.47 -11.09
N TRP A 34 -9.34 2.51 -11.59
CA TRP A 34 -9.83 3.25 -12.76
C TRP A 34 -9.66 2.51 -14.09
N GLU A 35 -8.77 1.54 -14.15
CA GLU A 35 -8.68 0.61 -15.28
C GLU A 35 -9.84 -0.37 -15.31
N HIS A 36 -10.30 -0.84 -14.14
CA HIS A 36 -11.47 -1.71 -14.03
C HIS A 36 -12.78 -0.96 -14.26
N ASP A 37 -12.96 0.20 -13.61
CA ASP A 37 -14.12 1.08 -13.75
C ASP A 37 -13.68 2.55 -13.69
N PRO A 38 -13.69 3.28 -14.83
CA PRO A 38 -13.32 4.70 -14.90
C PRO A 38 -14.13 5.63 -14.01
N TYR A 39 -15.33 5.21 -13.58
CA TYR A 39 -16.23 5.99 -12.71
C TYR A 39 -16.02 5.68 -11.22
N SER A 40 -15.04 4.83 -10.88
CA SER A 40 -14.71 4.54 -9.48
C SER A 40 -14.32 5.80 -8.70
N GLU A 41 -14.91 5.94 -7.52
CA GLU A 41 -14.55 6.96 -6.54
C GLU A 41 -13.40 6.45 -5.68
N VAL A 42 -12.19 6.95 -5.93
CA VAL A 42 -10.99 6.60 -5.16
C VAL A 42 -10.65 7.74 -4.21
N PHE A 43 -10.68 7.46 -2.90
CA PHE A 43 -10.27 8.37 -1.84
C PHE A 43 -8.89 7.95 -1.33
N TYR A 44 -7.97 8.90 -1.27
CA TYR A 44 -6.64 8.71 -0.72
C TYR A 44 -6.51 9.48 0.59
N LEU A 45 -6.08 8.77 1.64
CA LEU A 45 -5.84 9.33 2.97
C LEU A 45 -4.44 8.92 3.41
N THR A 46 -3.64 9.87 3.90
CA THR A 46 -2.41 9.52 4.60
C THR A 46 -2.72 9.04 6.01
N ILE A 47 -1.82 8.25 6.60
CA ILE A 47 -1.98 7.81 7.99
C ILE A 47 -2.06 8.99 8.96
N ASP A 48 -1.37 10.11 8.68
CA ASP A 48 -1.47 11.31 9.50
C ASP A 48 -2.88 11.93 9.46
N GLN A 49 -3.55 11.90 8.30
CA GLN A 49 -4.95 12.34 8.20
C GLN A 49 -5.89 11.40 8.98
N VAL A 50 -5.63 10.09 8.95
CA VAL A 50 -6.39 9.11 9.72
C VAL A 50 -6.19 9.30 11.23
N ARG A 51 -4.96 9.60 11.67
CA ARG A 51 -4.63 9.93 13.06
C ARG A 51 -5.30 11.22 13.52
N GLU A 52 -5.27 12.26 12.70
CA GLU A 52 -5.85 13.57 13.02
C GLU A 52 -7.38 13.50 13.10
N LYS A 53 -8.03 12.73 12.22
CA LYS A 53 -9.49 12.70 12.05
C LYS A 53 -10.04 11.26 11.96
N PRO A 54 -9.92 10.46 13.04
CA PRO A 54 -10.34 9.05 13.03
C PRO A 54 -11.84 8.88 12.76
N ASP A 55 -12.69 9.77 13.29
CA ASP A 55 -14.14 9.70 13.07
C ASP A 55 -14.53 9.95 11.60
N LEU A 56 -13.81 10.88 10.94
CA LEU A 56 -14.02 11.17 9.52
C LEU A 56 -13.54 10.02 8.66
N TYR A 57 -12.40 9.42 9.02
CA TYR A 57 -11.89 8.20 8.40
C TYR A 57 -12.95 7.09 8.46
N VAL A 58 -13.46 6.75 9.65
CA VAL A 58 -14.47 5.69 9.82
C VAL A 58 -15.71 5.99 8.98
N LYS A 59 -16.25 7.21 9.08
CA LYS A 59 -17.43 7.64 8.30
C LYS A 59 -17.23 7.49 6.79
N THR A 60 -16.02 7.72 6.30
CA THR A 60 -15.68 7.63 4.87
C THR A 60 -15.47 6.18 4.44
N ALA A 61 -14.69 5.43 5.22
CA ALA A 61 -14.30 4.05 4.95
C ALA A 61 -15.47 3.07 5.09
N SER A 62 -16.39 3.27 6.02
CA SER A 62 -17.60 2.43 6.16
C SER A 62 -18.57 2.51 4.99
N LYS A 63 -18.38 3.48 4.07
CA LYS A 63 -19.16 3.60 2.84
C LYS A 63 -18.42 3.07 1.61
N ALA A 64 -17.20 2.56 1.79
CA ALA A 64 -16.41 1.99 0.71
C ALA A 64 -16.81 0.54 0.45
N ASP A 65 -16.56 0.08 -0.76
CA ASP A 65 -16.63 -1.34 -1.12
C ASP A 65 -15.29 -2.03 -0.81
N LEU A 66 -14.18 -1.29 -0.96
CA LEU A 66 -12.82 -1.78 -0.76
C LEU A 66 -11.98 -0.76 0.04
N LEU A 67 -11.30 -1.25 1.06
CA LEU A 67 -10.40 -0.50 1.92
C LEU A 67 -8.99 -1.10 1.84
N VAL A 68 -8.07 -0.38 1.21
CA VAL A 68 -6.67 -0.83 1.03
C VAL A 68 -5.76 -0.06 1.97
N PHE A 69 -4.98 -0.78 2.77
CA PHE A 69 -3.88 -0.25 3.54
C PHE A 69 -2.57 -0.55 2.82
N LEU A 70 -1.75 0.48 2.65
CA LEU A 70 -0.41 0.39 2.09
C LEU A 70 0.57 0.67 3.22
N ALA A 71 1.45 -0.28 3.52
CA ALA A 71 2.42 -0.13 4.59
C ALA A 71 3.80 -0.59 4.15
N GLY A 72 4.82 0.23 4.41
CA GLY A 72 6.23 -0.12 4.24
C GLY A 72 6.83 -0.83 5.44
N VAL A 73 8.05 -1.32 5.27
CA VAL A 73 8.84 -1.88 6.38
C VAL A 73 9.26 -0.73 7.28
N CYS A 74 8.65 -0.53 8.45
CA CYS A 74 9.10 0.55 9.33
C CYS A 74 10.58 0.34 9.69
N VAL A 75 11.46 1.22 9.20
CA VAL A 75 12.83 1.29 9.70
C VAL A 75 12.87 2.25 10.88
N PRO A 76 13.54 1.89 11.99
CA PRO A 76 13.67 2.79 13.12
C PRO A 76 14.39 4.08 12.71
N GLY A 77 13.75 5.23 12.91
CA GLY A 77 14.29 6.50 12.45
C GLY A 77 13.52 7.70 12.99
N LYS A 78 14.11 8.89 12.83
CA LYS A 78 13.42 10.17 13.05
C LYS A 78 12.94 10.69 11.71
N TYR A 79 11.63 10.87 11.59
CA TYR A 79 10.99 11.36 10.38
C TYR A 79 10.56 12.82 10.57
N LEU A 80 10.74 13.64 9.53
CA LEU A 80 10.53 15.10 9.62
C LEU A 80 9.13 15.56 9.15
N GLY A 81 8.48 14.83 8.24
CA GLY A 81 7.22 15.24 7.60
C GLY A 81 5.97 14.43 7.96
N GLY A 82 6.15 13.28 8.61
CA GLY A 82 5.09 12.35 9.02
C GLY A 82 5.73 11.16 9.72
N GLU A 83 4.95 10.19 10.19
CA GLU A 83 5.48 8.96 10.78
C GLU A 83 4.83 7.74 10.09
N PRO A 84 5.57 6.71 9.67
CA PRO A 84 4.99 5.50 9.12
C PRO A 84 3.94 4.89 10.04
N ILE A 85 3.01 4.14 9.45
CA ILE A 85 1.96 3.46 10.21
C ILE A 85 2.56 2.41 11.14
N LYS A 86 2.11 2.41 12.41
CA LYS A 86 2.59 1.47 13.43
C LYS A 86 1.83 0.15 13.36
N LEU A 87 2.43 -0.93 13.85
CA LEU A 87 1.76 -2.23 13.98
C LEU A 87 0.43 -2.15 14.77
N ALA A 88 0.42 -1.37 15.86
CA ALA A 88 -0.80 -1.16 16.65
C ALA A 88 -1.90 -0.44 15.85
N GLU A 89 -1.52 0.43 14.91
CA GLU A 89 -2.45 1.17 14.05
C GLU A 89 -2.98 0.30 12.92
N LEU A 90 -2.12 -0.55 12.33
CA LEU A 90 -2.54 -1.58 11.37
C LEU A 90 -3.49 -2.61 11.96
N ARG A 91 -3.43 -2.86 13.27
CA ARG A 91 -4.45 -3.66 13.96
C ARG A 91 -5.71 -2.83 14.24
N ARG A 92 -5.56 -1.61 14.75
CA ARG A 92 -6.67 -0.80 15.25
C ARG A 92 -7.58 -0.27 14.13
N TYR A 93 -7.03 0.39 13.12
CA TYR A 93 -7.84 1.15 12.15
C TYR A 93 -8.73 0.28 11.27
N PRO A 94 -8.27 -0.88 10.72
CA PRO A 94 -9.16 -1.76 9.95
C PRO A 94 -10.31 -2.32 10.78
N LEU A 95 -10.11 -2.56 12.08
CA LEU A 95 -11.15 -3.06 12.99
C LEU A 95 -12.20 -2.01 13.35
N MET A 96 -11.90 -0.71 13.17
CA MET A 96 -12.87 0.37 13.40
C MET A 96 -13.89 0.53 12.28
N VAL A 97 -13.71 -0.18 11.16
CA VAL A 97 -14.53 -0.04 9.95
C VAL A 97 -15.24 -1.36 9.66
N GLU A 98 -16.55 -1.33 9.52
CA GLU A 98 -17.37 -2.44 9.04
C GLU A 98 -17.85 -2.16 7.61
N GLY A 99 -18.05 -3.22 6.81
CA GLY A 99 -18.60 -3.11 5.44
C GLY A 99 -17.64 -3.49 4.32
N PRO A 100 -16.54 -2.74 4.08
CA PRO A 100 -15.66 -2.98 2.93
C PRO A 100 -14.83 -4.26 3.10
N VAL A 101 -14.40 -4.83 1.98
CA VAL A 101 -13.29 -5.79 1.95
C VAL A 101 -12.00 -5.06 2.30
N LYS A 102 -11.24 -5.58 3.27
CA LYS A 102 -10.03 -4.97 3.82
C LYS A 102 -8.81 -5.69 3.30
N VAL A 103 -7.95 -4.94 2.62
CA VAL A 103 -6.72 -5.47 2.02
C VAL A 103 -5.51 -4.77 2.62
N LEU A 104 -4.53 -5.55 3.06
CA LEU A 104 -3.20 -5.05 3.40
C LEU A 104 -2.22 -5.36 2.27
N GLY A 105 -1.50 -4.36 1.80
CA GLY A 105 -0.45 -4.50 0.82
C GLY A 105 0.77 -3.62 1.12
N GLY A 106 1.72 -3.65 0.18
CA GLY A 106 3.00 -3.00 0.33
C GLY A 106 4.04 -3.88 1.04
N PRO A 107 5.27 -3.37 1.20
CA PRO A 107 6.41 -4.14 1.71
C PRO A 107 6.17 -4.78 3.08
N ALA A 108 5.40 -4.13 3.96
CA ALA A 108 5.06 -4.67 5.28
C ALA A 108 4.25 -5.96 5.23
N ALA A 109 3.41 -6.14 4.20
CA ALA A 109 2.63 -7.36 4.04
C ALA A 109 3.56 -8.55 3.75
N LYS A 110 4.52 -8.36 2.84
CA LYS A 110 5.48 -9.38 2.40
C LYS A 110 6.60 -9.65 3.42
N PHE A 111 7.18 -8.60 3.98
CA PHE A 111 8.38 -8.68 4.81
C PHE A 111 8.13 -8.41 6.30
N GLY A 112 6.89 -8.14 6.70
CA GLY A 112 6.57 -7.71 8.05
C GLY A 112 7.04 -6.29 8.37
N ILE A 113 6.81 -5.86 9.60
CA ILE A 113 7.30 -4.57 10.11
C ILE A 113 8.48 -4.82 11.04
N GLY A 114 9.65 -4.32 10.65
CA GLY A 114 10.86 -4.38 11.44
C GLY A 114 10.74 -3.50 12.69
N VAL A 115 11.10 -4.04 13.84
CA VAL A 115 11.32 -3.24 15.06
C VAL A 115 12.80 -2.84 15.17
N GLU A 116 13.69 -3.60 14.53
CA GLU A 116 15.15 -3.40 14.51
C GLU A 116 15.72 -3.79 13.13
N GLY A 117 16.73 -3.04 12.66
CA GLY A 117 17.42 -3.34 11.41
C GLY A 117 18.17 -4.68 11.46
N GLY A 118 18.13 -5.44 10.36
CA GLY A 118 18.89 -6.69 10.20
C GLY A 118 18.25 -7.96 10.75
N ARG A 119 17.01 -7.90 11.26
CA ARG A 119 16.21 -9.09 11.61
C ARG A 119 15.07 -9.28 10.62
N VAL A 120 14.76 -10.54 10.30
CA VAL A 120 13.60 -10.89 9.48
C VAL A 120 12.34 -10.52 10.27
N ALA A 121 11.64 -9.49 9.81
CA ALA A 121 10.34 -9.18 10.34
C ALA A 121 9.31 -10.17 9.77
N LYS A 122 8.31 -10.52 10.59
CA LYS A 122 7.12 -11.20 10.13
C LYS A 122 5.93 -10.37 10.58
N LEU A 123 4.91 -10.28 9.73
CA LEU A 123 3.67 -9.66 10.13
C LEU A 123 3.04 -10.48 11.27
N PRO A 124 2.76 -9.89 12.44
CA PRO A 124 2.10 -10.61 13.52
C PRO A 124 0.71 -11.11 13.08
N SER A 125 0.33 -12.33 13.47
CA SER A 125 -0.96 -12.92 13.12
C SER A 125 -2.15 -12.05 13.55
N GLU A 126 -2.02 -11.33 14.66
CA GLU A 126 -3.03 -10.38 15.13
C GLU A 126 -3.31 -9.24 14.15
N VAL A 127 -2.27 -8.78 13.45
CA VAL A 127 -2.41 -7.76 12.40
C VAL A 127 -3.01 -8.40 11.16
N ALA A 128 -2.52 -9.56 10.74
CA ALA A 128 -3.07 -10.27 9.58
C ALA A 128 -4.58 -10.54 9.72
N ASN A 129 -5.04 -10.96 10.91
CA ASN A 129 -6.45 -11.23 11.21
C ASN A 129 -7.34 -9.97 11.21
N SER A 130 -6.76 -8.76 11.12
CA SER A 130 -7.52 -7.51 11.01
C SER A 130 -7.92 -7.19 9.56
N PHE A 131 -7.44 -7.98 8.59
CA PHE A 131 -7.70 -7.84 7.16
C PHE A 131 -8.33 -9.10 6.59
N ASP A 132 -9.15 -8.94 5.56
CA ASP A 132 -9.72 -10.06 4.81
C ASP A 132 -8.67 -10.67 3.87
N LEU A 133 -7.76 -9.84 3.35
CA LEU A 133 -6.68 -10.26 2.45
C LEU A 133 -5.36 -9.57 2.80
N VAL A 134 -4.30 -10.35 2.99
CA VAL A 134 -2.93 -9.84 3.12
C VAL A 134 -2.15 -10.22 1.86
N VAL A 135 -1.70 -9.22 1.11
CA VAL A 135 -1.05 -9.40 -0.19
C VAL A 135 0.46 -9.45 -0.03
N ASN A 136 1.03 -10.66 -0.17
CA ASN A 136 2.48 -10.89 -0.10
C ASN A 136 3.15 -10.81 -1.48
N GLY A 137 2.35 -10.74 -2.55
CA GLY A 137 2.79 -10.44 -3.91
C GLY A 137 2.75 -8.94 -4.21
N ASP A 138 2.27 -8.60 -5.40
CA ASP A 138 2.16 -7.23 -5.89
C ASP A 138 0.72 -6.72 -5.73
N ILE A 139 0.55 -5.68 -4.93
CA ILE A 139 -0.78 -5.20 -4.51
C ILE A 139 -1.66 -4.78 -5.69
N GLU A 140 -1.10 -4.13 -6.69
CA GLU A 140 -1.84 -3.60 -7.83
C GLU A 140 -2.40 -4.69 -8.76
N VAL A 141 -1.70 -5.83 -8.88
CA VAL A 141 -2.20 -6.95 -9.69
C VAL A 141 -3.20 -7.79 -8.90
N VAL A 142 -2.96 -7.99 -7.60
CA VAL A 142 -3.93 -8.70 -6.74
C VAL A 142 -5.21 -7.89 -6.59
N VAL A 143 -5.13 -6.57 -6.41
CA VAL A 143 -6.32 -5.71 -6.42
C VAL A 143 -7.01 -5.77 -7.78
N SER A 144 -6.28 -5.76 -8.90
CA SER A 144 -6.92 -5.89 -10.23
C SER A 144 -7.73 -7.18 -10.35
N ASP A 145 -7.20 -8.30 -9.84
CA ASP A 145 -7.90 -9.58 -9.87
C ASP A 145 -9.07 -9.59 -8.88
N LEU A 146 -8.90 -9.02 -7.69
CA LEU A 146 -9.98 -8.87 -6.71
C LEU A 146 -11.16 -8.07 -7.26
N LEU A 147 -10.88 -6.99 -8.01
CA LEU A 147 -11.92 -6.21 -8.67
C LEU A 147 -12.63 -7.02 -9.77
N ARG A 148 -11.89 -7.82 -10.57
CA ARG A 148 -12.47 -8.70 -11.61
C ARG A 148 -13.36 -9.78 -11.01
N GLU A 149 -12.94 -10.35 -9.88
CA GLU A 149 -13.67 -11.36 -9.13
C GLU A 149 -14.75 -10.78 -8.20
N ARG A 150 -15.13 -9.51 -8.41
CA ARG A 150 -16.21 -8.82 -7.67
C ARG A 150 -16.01 -8.85 -6.16
N LEU A 151 -14.77 -8.62 -5.73
CA LEU A 151 -14.33 -8.61 -4.33
C LEU A 151 -14.41 -9.97 -3.63
N ASN A 152 -14.49 -11.08 -4.37
CA ASN A 152 -14.37 -12.42 -3.79
C ASN A 152 -12.90 -12.73 -3.45
N VAL A 153 -12.58 -12.68 -2.15
CA VAL A 153 -11.23 -12.90 -1.63
C VAL A 153 -10.74 -14.34 -1.84
N GLU A 154 -11.63 -15.34 -1.84
CA GLU A 154 -11.25 -16.74 -2.02
C GLU A 154 -10.85 -17.08 -3.47
N ALA A 155 -11.22 -16.21 -4.42
CA ALA A 155 -10.95 -16.39 -5.85
C ALA A 155 -9.61 -15.79 -6.30
N VAL A 156 -8.84 -15.16 -5.40
CA VAL A 156 -7.60 -14.46 -5.75
C VAL A 156 -6.37 -15.07 -5.08
N ASP A 157 -5.24 -15.00 -5.77
CA ASP A 157 -3.94 -15.42 -5.23
C ASP A 157 -3.22 -14.22 -4.55
N PRO A 158 -3.10 -14.18 -3.21
CA PRO A 158 -2.40 -13.11 -2.51
C PRO A 158 -0.90 -13.03 -2.79
N SER A 159 -0.31 -14.09 -3.36
CA SER A 159 1.12 -14.17 -3.68
C SER A 159 1.44 -13.74 -5.11
N ARG A 160 0.42 -13.40 -5.91
CA ARG A 160 0.58 -13.06 -7.32
C ARG A 160 1.53 -11.87 -7.49
N ALA A 161 2.59 -12.09 -8.27
CA ALA A 161 3.51 -11.05 -8.70
C ALA A 161 3.32 -10.71 -10.19
N ARG A 162 3.65 -9.47 -10.55
CA ARG A 162 3.72 -8.99 -11.93
C ARG A 162 4.71 -9.83 -12.71
N ARG A 163 4.34 -10.20 -13.93
CA ARG A 163 5.22 -10.85 -14.90
C ARG A 163 6.06 -9.86 -15.70
N SER A 164 5.56 -8.62 -15.84
CA SER A 164 6.27 -7.55 -16.55
C SER A 164 5.68 -6.17 -16.23
N PHE A 165 6.42 -5.12 -16.58
CA PHE A 165 5.96 -3.73 -16.49
C PHE A 165 4.69 -3.41 -17.28
N LYS A 166 4.34 -4.24 -18.28
CA LYS A 166 3.09 -4.07 -19.05
C LYS A 166 1.84 -4.14 -18.16
N GLU A 167 1.93 -4.83 -17.02
CA GLU A 167 0.81 -4.95 -16.10
C GLU A 167 0.55 -3.67 -15.29
N VAL A 168 1.50 -2.72 -15.26
CA VAL A 168 1.36 -1.44 -14.54
C VAL A 168 1.40 -0.21 -15.43
N GLU A 169 1.82 -0.32 -16.68
CA GLU A 169 1.95 0.81 -17.61
C GLU A 169 0.68 1.68 -17.67
N GLY A 170 -0.49 1.07 -17.93
CA GLY A 170 -1.76 1.78 -17.94
C GLY A 170 -2.22 2.25 -16.55
N LYS A 171 -1.88 1.51 -15.50
CA LYS A 171 -2.26 1.84 -14.12
C LYS A 171 -1.49 3.05 -13.61
N ALA A 172 -0.20 3.14 -13.92
CA ALA A 172 0.67 4.25 -13.55
C ALA A 172 0.11 5.59 -14.05
N VAL A 173 -0.32 5.64 -15.31
CA VAL A 173 -0.88 6.84 -15.93
C VAL A 173 -2.23 7.22 -15.31
N ARG A 174 -3.17 6.27 -15.20
CA ARG A 174 -4.50 6.54 -14.60
C ARG A 174 -4.39 6.93 -13.13
N GLY A 175 -3.55 6.21 -12.41
CA GLY A 175 -3.25 6.38 -10.99
C GLY A 175 -2.67 7.73 -10.62
N ALA A 176 -1.99 8.42 -11.55
CA ALA A 176 -1.38 9.73 -11.33
C ALA A 176 -2.38 10.78 -10.83
N LYS A 177 -3.69 10.60 -11.08
CA LYS A 177 -4.73 11.49 -10.54
C LYS A 177 -4.79 11.52 -9.01
N VAL A 178 -4.37 10.46 -8.31
CA VAL A 178 -4.32 10.39 -6.83
C VAL A 178 -3.43 11.46 -6.23
N VAL A 179 -2.36 11.86 -6.94
CA VAL A 179 -1.39 12.86 -6.51
C VAL A 179 -2.08 14.15 -6.02
N LYS A 180 -3.23 14.51 -6.62
CA LYS A 180 -4.01 15.71 -6.27
C LYS A 180 -4.63 15.67 -4.87
N GLN A 181 -4.76 14.49 -4.27
CA GLN A 181 -5.33 14.29 -2.94
C GLN A 181 -4.28 14.33 -1.83
N HIS A 182 -3.00 14.27 -2.17
CA HIS A 182 -1.93 14.28 -1.17
C HIS A 182 -1.82 15.66 -0.50
N PRO A 183 -1.63 15.73 0.84
CA PRO A 183 -1.48 17.01 1.58
C PRO A 183 -0.37 17.97 1.07
N CYS A 184 0.65 17.46 0.40
CA CYS A 184 1.79 18.23 -0.12
C CYS A 184 1.58 18.63 -1.59
N TYR A 185 0.47 18.24 -2.22
CA TYR A 185 0.16 18.60 -3.60
C TYR A 185 0.15 20.13 -3.79
N GLY A 186 0.79 20.60 -4.87
CA GLY A 186 0.98 22.04 -5.13
C GLY A 186 2.01 22.72 -4.23
N ARG A 187 2.75 21.96 -3.40
CA ARG A 187 3.86 22.44 -2.57
C ARG A 187 5.16 21.71 -2.93
N ASN A 188 5.67 20.89 -2.01
CA ASN A 188 6.93 20.16 -2.10
C ASN A 188 6.76 18.66 -2.32
N LEU A 189 5.59 18.21 -2.81
CA LEU A 189 5.34 16.78 -3.07
C LEU A 189 6.36 16.23 -4.07
N ILE A 190 7.06 15.18 -3.66
CA ILE A 190 7.96 14.40 -4.50
C ILE A 190 7.26 13.10 -4.84
N VAL A 191 7.17 12.78 -6.13
CA VAL A 191 6.49 11.58 -6.61
C VAL A 191 7.54 10.61 -7.12
N GLU A 192 7.51 9.38 -6.63
CA GLU A 192 8.46 8.37 -7.05
C GLU A 192 8.18 7.88 -8.47
N LEU A 193 9.19 7.32 -9.14
CA LEU A 193 9.02 6.70 -10.45
C LEU A 193 9.75 5.36 -10.43
N GLU A 194 9.00 4.28 -10.64
CA GLU A 194 9.58 2.96 -10.80
C GLU A 194 10.15 2.83 -12.22
N THR A 195 11.47 2.75 -12.34
CA THR A 195 12.15 2.58 -13.63
C THR A 195 12.69 1.18 -13.85
N TYR A 196 12.83 0.41 -12.76
CA TYR A 196 13.39 -0.92 -12.75
C TYR A 196 12.91 -1.66 -11.50
N ARG A 197 12.97 -3.00 -11.53
CA ARG A 197 12.60 -3.85 -10.42
C ARG A 197 13.52 -5.05 -10.32
N GLY A 198 13.85 -5.45 -9.10
CA GLY A 198 14.76 -6.56 -8.81
C GLY A 198 16.19 -6.10 -8.60
N CYS A 199 17.08 -7.02 -8.24
CA CYS A 199 18.47 -6.69 -7.95
C CYS A 199 19.42 -7.79 -8.48
N PRO A 200 20.31 -7.49 -9.45
CA PRO A 200 21.23 -8.49 -9.99
C PRO A 200 22.21 -9.04 -8.94
N ARG A 201 22.39 -8.33 -7.82
CA ARG A 201 23.17 -8.78 -6.67
C ARG A 201 22.62 -10.07 -6.07
N PHE A 202 21.33 -10.39 -6.28
CA PHE A 202 20.74 -11.66 -5.84
C PHE A 202 21.53 -12.88 -6.32
N LEU A 203 22.08 -12.85 -7.54
CA LEU A 203 22.90 -13.92 -8.11
C LEU A 203 24.17 -14.25 -7.30
N VAL A 204 24.63 -13.30 -6.48
CA VAL A 204 25.85 -13.38 -5.68
C VAL A 204 25.57 -13.25 -4.18
N GLY A 205 24.33 -13.53 -3.76
CA GLY A 205 23.90 -13.58 -2.36
C GLY A 205 23.08 -12.38 -1.87
N GLY A 206 22.95 -11.32 -2.68
CA GLY A 206 22.14 -10.13 -2.35
C GLY A 206 22.70 -9.29 -1.19
N CYS A 207 21.95 -8.27 -0.80
CA CYS A 207 22.20 -7.51 0.44
C CYS A 207 21.39 -8.12 1.58
N SER A 208 21.90 -8.08 2.81
CA SER A 208 21.22 -8.60 4.01
C SER A 208 19.90 -7.87 4.34
N PHE A 209 19.70 -6.69 3.76
CA PHE A 209 18.49 -5.86 3.87
C PHE A 209 17.72 -5.79 2.55
N CYS A 210 18.04 -6.63 1.56
CA CYS A 210 17.39 -6.61 0.26
C CYS A 210 15.93 -7.06 0.38
N ILE A 211 15.02 -6.22 -0.10
CA ILE A 211 13.58 -6.50 -0.18
C ILE A 211 13.13 -6.84 -1.61
N GLU A 212 14.04 -6.79 -2.59
CA GLU A 212 13.76 -7.17 -3.98
C GLU A 212 14.79 -8.18 -4.56
N PRO A 213 14.96 -9.37 -3.96
CA PRO A 213 15.61 -10.49 -4.63
C PRO A 213 14.63 -11.09 -5.64
N LEU A 214 14.45 -10.45 -6.79
CA LEU A 214 13.69 -10.98 -7.92
C LEU A 214 14.62 -11.66 -8.92
#